data_AF-A0A846BPG5-F1
#
_entry.id   AF-A0A846BPG5-F1
#
_cell.length_a   1.000
_cell.length_b   1.000
_cell.length_c   1.000
_cell.angle_alpha   90.00
_cell.angle_beta   90.00
_cell.angle_gamma   90.00
#
_symmetry.space_group_name_H-M   'P 1'
#
loop_
_entity.id
_entity.type
_entity.pdbx_description
1 polymer ?
#
loop_
_entity_poly.entity_id
_entity_poly.type
_entity_poly.pdbx_seq_one_letter_code
_entity_poly.pdbx_strand_id
1 'polypeptide(L)'
;MHRNHFIRVTLASLGSVLFLGALSNSPVISQSFDLGAFQSNALSEHNTHRATHHSPAMTLSDSANSTAQAYAETILSTGVFVHSSESQRNGAGENLYYRFSQFPLDPATLAAQAVDAWYEEVADYDYGNPRFSP
;
A
#
# COMPACT_ATOMS: atom_id res chain seq x y z
N MET A 1 -0.57 14.50 -30.14
CA MET A 1 -1.93 14.00 -29.81
C MET A 1 -1.78 12.64 -29.16
N HIS A 2 -2.01 12.54 -27.85
CA HIS A 2 -2.84 11.52 -27.19
C HIS A 2 -2.73 11.75 -25.68
N ARG A 3 -3.88 11.98 -25.08
CA ARG A 3 -4.11 12.46 -23.73
C ARG A 3 -4.40 11.22 -22.87
N ASN A 4 -3.48 10.85 -21.99
CA ASN A 4 -3.73 9.80 -21.00
C ASN A 4 -3.88 10.44 -19.62
N HIS A 5 -5.13 10.47 -19.15
CA HIS A 5 -5.44 10.76 -17.76
C HIS A 5 -4.90 9.62 -16.89
N PHE A 6 -3.87 9.87 -16.10
CA PHE A 6 -3.35 8.91 -15.14
C PHE A 6 -4.22 8.92 -13.88
N ILE A 7 -5.02 7.87 -13.72
CA ILE A 7 -5.67 7.52 -12.46
C ILE A 7 -4.63 6.77 -11.63
N ARG A 8 -4.16 7.38 -10.54
CA ARG A 8 -3.08 6.86 -9.67
C ARG A 8 -3.68 6.07 -8.49
N VAL A 9 -4.07 4.81 -8.68
CA VAL A 9 -4.43 3.93 -7.55
C VAL A 9 -3.18 3.22 -7.07
N THR A 10 -2.83 3.39 -5.80
CA THR A 10 -1.58 2.91 -5.21
C THR A 10 -1.80 1.68 -4.31
N LEU A 11 -0.94 0.70 -4.56
CA LEU A 11 -0.73 -0.61 -3.95
C LEU A 11 -0.15 -0.50 -2.53
N ALA A 12 -0.58 -1.32 -1.57
CA ALA A 12 0.12 -1.51 -0.30
C ALA A 12 0.51 -2.98 -0.11
N SER A 13 1.81 -3.22 0.08
CA SER A 13 2.39 -4.54 0.32
C SER A 13 2.42 -4.86 1.81
N LEU A 14 1.70 -5.89 2.26
CA LEU A 14 1.77 -6.40 3.63
C LEU A 14 2.75 -7.55 3.75
N GLY A 15 3.70 -7.38 4.68
CA GLY A 15 4.61 -8.42 5.10
C GLY A 15 4.68 -8.66 6.60
N SER A 16 3.86 -9.57 7.13
CA SER A 16 3.96 -10.05 8.50
C SER A 16 4.79 -11.34 8.59
N VAL A 17 6.06 -11.23 8.95
CA VAL A 17 6.87 -12.41 9.35
C VAL A 17 6.51 -12.75 10.80
N LEU A 18 5.67 -13.77 10.99
CA LEU A 18 5.48 -14.42 12.29
C LEU A 18 6.68 -15.34 12.56
N PHE A 19 7.69 -14.84 13.26
CA PHE A 19 8.67 -15.69 13.95
C PHE A 19 8.34 -15.68 15.44
N LEU A 20 7.76 -16.78 15.95
CA LEU A 20 7.91 -17.12 17.37
C LEU A 20 8.17 -18.63 17.46
N GLY A 21 9.43 -18.97 17.71
CA GLY A 21 9.83 -20.32 18.06
C GLY A 21 9.26 -20.72 19.42
N ALA A 22 8.47 -21.79 19.39
CA ALA A 22 8.23 -22.82 20.41
C ALA A 22 7.83 -22.44 21.86
N LEU A 23 6.76 -23.14 22.29
CA LEU A 23 6.35 -23.51 23.65
C LEU A 23 5.36 -22.59 24.39
N SER A 24 4.13 -22.51 23.88
CA SER A 24 2.95 -22.56 24.76
C SER A 24 1.72 -23.07 24.00
N ASN A 25 1.07 -24.11 24.54
CA ASN A 25 -0.18 -24.72 24.07
C ASN A 25 -1.39 -23.79 24.34
N SER A 26 -1.34 -22.56 23.85
CA SER A 26 -2.49 -21.67 23.84
C SER A 26 -3.05 -21.61 22.42
N PRO A 27 -4.38 -21.65 22.22
CA PRO A 27 -4.93 -21.32 20.92
C PRO A 27 -4.60 -19.86 20.68
N VAL A 28 -3.50 -19.59 19.97
CA VAL A 28 -3.21 -18.28 19.43
C VAL A 28 -4.39 -18.01 18.52
N ILE A 29 -5.31 -17.16 18.96
CA ILE A 29 -6.41 -16.66 18.15
C ILE A 29 -5.71 -16.07 16.91
N SER A 30 -5.74 -16.80 15.82
CA SER A 30 -5.35 -16.33 14.50
C SER A 30 -6.37 -15.25 14.14
N GLN A 31 -6.20 -14.03 14.65
CA GLN A 31 -6.95 -12.90 14.15
C GLN A 31 -6.53 -12.72 12.69
N SER A 32 -7.43 -13.05 11.78
CA SER A 32 -7.30 -12.69 10.38
C SER A 32 -7.18 -11.18 10.30
N PHE A 33 -6.12 -10.68 9.65
CA PHE A 33 -6.04 -9.27 9.32
C PHE A 33 -7.20 -8.91 8.38
N ASP A 34 -8.01 -7.91 8.74
CA ASP A 34 -9.15 -7.48 7.92
C ASP A 34 -8.65 -6.67 6.72
N LEU A 35 -8.43 -7.37 5.62
CA LEU A 35 -7.96 -6.78 4.36
C LEU A 35 -8.98 -5.82 3.74
N GLY A 36 -10.29 -6.04 3.96
CA GLY A 36 -11.33 -5.15 3.46
C GLY A 36 -11.33 -3.80 4.19
N ALA A 37 -11.17 -3.83 5.51
CA ALA A 37 -10.95 -2.62 6.31
C ALA A 37 -9.68 -1.89 5.86
N PHE A 38 -8.58 -2.61 5.63
CA PHE A 38 -7.34 -2.01 5.12
C PHE A 38 -7.54 -1.30 3.77
N GLN A 39 -8.13 -1.99 2.78
CA GLN A 39 -8.33 -1.45 1.43
C GLN A 39 -9.26 -0.22 1.43
N SER A 40 -10.36 -0.28 2.18
CA SER A 40 -11.32 0.84 2.26
C SER A 40 -10.72 2.07 2.97
N ASN A 41 -9.97 1.89 4.05
CA ASN A 41 -9.28 2.99 4.73
C ASN A 41 -8.16 3.56 3.88
N ALA A 42 -7.39 2.72 3.19
CA ALA A 42 -6.37 3.20 2.25
C ALA A 42 -7.00 4.05 1.15
N LEU A 43 -8.11 3.62 0.55
CA LEU A 43 -8.82 4.43 -0.45
C LEU A 43 -9.33 5.76 0.14
N SER A 44 -9.89 5.71 1.35
CA SER A 44 -10.38 6.90 2.04
C SER A 44 -9.26 7.92 2.24
N GLU A 45 -8.11 7.48 2.77
CA GLU A 45 -6.96 8.37 3.02
C GLU A 45 -6.40 8.96 1.74
N HIS A 46 -6.27 8.15 0.67
CA HIS A 46 -5.88 8.67 -0.64
C HIS A 46 -6.85 9.75 -1.12
N ASN A 47 -8.16 9.53 -0.97
CA ASN A 47 -9.17 10.48 -1.42
C ASN A 47 -9.17 11.77 -0.58
N THR A 48 -8.82 11.70 0.71
CA THR A 48 -8.57 12.88 1.57
C THR A 48 -7.46 13.74 0.97
N HIS A 49 -6.28 13.17 0.74
CA HIS A 49 -5.14 13.91 0.18
C HIS A 49 -5.39 14.40 -1.25
N ARG A 50 -6.07 13.61 -2.08
CA ARG A 50 -6.46 14.04 -3.44
C ARG A 50 -7.40 15.23 -3.43
N ALA A 51 -8.33 15.30 -2.48
CA ALA A 51 -9.24 16.43 -2.34
C ALA A 51 -8.50 17.72 -2.01
N THR A 52 -7.46 17.68 -1.17
CA THR A 52 -6.56 18.82 -0.88
C THR A 52 -5.96 19.41 -2.16
N HIS A 53 -5.67 18.57 -3.15
CA HIS A 53 -5.14 18.97 -4.46
C HIS A 53 -6.21 19.11 -5.55
N HIS A 54 -7.49 19.16 -5.20
CA HIS A 54 -8.61 19.27 -6.14
C HIS A 54 -8.63 18.18 -7.22
N SER A 55 -8.07 17.01 -6.91
CA SER A 55 -8.02 15.88 -7.82
C SER A 55 -9.28 15.01 -7.68
N PRO A 56 -9.81 14.43 -8.78
CA PRO A 56 -11.00 13.57 -8.71
C PRO A 56 -10.79 12.39 -7.75
N ALA A 57 -11.83 11.98 -7.02
CA ALA A 57 -11.78 10.80 -6.17
C ALA A 57 -11.53 9.53 -6.99
N MET A 58 -10.87 8.56 -6.38
CA MET A 58 -10.63 7.22 -6.93
C MET A 58 -11.61 6.20 -6.36
N THR A 59 -11.61 5.03 -6.98
CA THR A 59 -12.35 3.85 -6.53
C THR A 59 -11.40 2.67 -6.44
N LEU A 60 -11.78 1.66 -5.66
CA LEU A 60 -11.06 0.38 -5.64
C LEU A 60 -11.16 -0.31 -7.01
N SER A 61 -10.18 -1.15 -7.29
CA SER A 61 -10.14 -2.04 -8.46
C SER A 61 -9.73 -3.44 -8.00
N ASP A 62 -10.55 -4.43 -8.30
CA ASP A 62 -10.28 -5.83 -7.93
C ASP A 62 -8.99 -6.35 -8.55
N SER A 63 -8.67 -5.91 -9.78
CA SER A 63 -7.40 -6.27 -10.41
C SER A 63 -6.20 -5.63 -9.71
N ALA A 64 -6.33 -4.38 -9.24
CA ALA A 64 -5.25 -3.73 -8.50
C ALA A 64 -5.07 -4.39 -7.14
N ASN A 65 -6.17 -4.64 -6.42
CA ASN A 65 -6.14 -5.30 -5.11
C ASN A 65 -5.57 -6.73 -5.17
N SER A 66 -5.92 -7.50 -6.20
CA SER A 66 -5.40 -8.87 -6.35
C SER A 66 -3.91 -8.90 -6.70
N THR A 67 -3.46 -8.06 -7.63
CA THR A 67 -2.03 -7.96 -7.98
C THR A 67 -1.20 -7.39 -6.83
N ALA A 68 -1.75 -6.43 -6.06
CA ALA A 68 -1.18 -5.93 -4.81
C ALA A 68 -0.88 -7.04 -3.81
N GLN A 69 -1.91 -7.82 -3.49
CA GLN A 69 -1.84 -8.87 -2.49
C GLN A 69 -0.84 -9.94 -2.90
N ALA A 70 -0.89 -10.40 -4.15
CA ALA A 70 0.04 -11.40 -4.67
C ALA A 70 1.50 -10.90 -4.62
N TYR A 71 1.72 -9.62 -4.90
CA TYR A 71 3.07 -9.05 -4.86
C TYR A 71 3.58 -8.85 -3.42
N ALA A 72 2.70 -8.45 -2.50
CA ALA A 72 3.00 -8.41 -1.07
C ALA A 72 3.51 -9.76 -0.53
N GLU A 73 2.81 -10.84 -0.90
CA GLU A 73 3.18 -12.22 -0.57
C GLU A 73 4.51 -12.64 -1.21
N THR A 74 4.82 -12.12 -2.40
CA THR A 74 6.13 -12.31 -3.06
C THR A 74 7.24 -11.60 -2.29
N ILE A 75 7.06 -10.34 -1.90
CA ILE A 75 8.04 -9.60 -1.08
C ILE A 75 8.27 -10.33 0.25
N LEU A 76 7.21 -10.83 0.87
CA LEU A 76 7.28 -11.62 2.10
C LEU A 76 8.11 -12.90 1.98
N SER A 77 7.82 -13.68 0.94
CA SER A 77 8.45 -14.98 0.75
C SER A 77 9.92 -14.86 0.33
N THR A 78 10.26 -13.79 -0.40
CA THR A 78 11.62 -13.55 -0.89
C THR A 78 12.47 -12.70 0.06
N GLY A 79 11.83 -11.87 0.90
CA GLY A 79 12.50 -10.86 1.71
C GLY A 79 13.07 -9.69 0.90
N VAL A 80 12.72 -9.55 -0.38
CA VAL A 80 13.25 -8.53 -1.28
C VAL A 80 12.23 -7.39 -1.44
N PHE A 81 12.52 -6.24 -0.85
CA PHE A 81 11.69 -5.04 -0.95
C PHE A 81 12.08 -4.21 -2.18
N VAL A 82 11.47 -4.54 -3.32
CA VAL A 82 11.70 -3.89 -4.63
C VAL A 82 10.37 -3.74 -5.36
N HIS A 83 10.31 -2.82 -6.33
CA HIS A 83 9.15 -2.67 -7.20
C HIS A 83 8.90 -3.91 -8.07
N SER A 84 7.62 -4.22 -8.32
CA SER A 84 7.23 -5.27 -9.26
C SER A 84 7.62 -4.92 -10.70
N SER A 85 7.56 -5.90 -11.60
CA SER A 85 7.52 -5.60 -13.03
C SER A 85 6.15 -5.08 -13.44
N GLU A 86 6.09 -4.26 -14.48
CA GLU A 86 4.83 -3.75 -15.03
C GLU A 86 3.83 -4.88 -15.35
N SER A 87 4.32 -6.00 -15.89
CA SER A 87 3.51 -7.19 -16.18
C SER A 87 2.90 -7.84 -14.94
N GLN A 88 3.59 -7.81 -13.79
CA GLN A 88 3.07 -8.40 -12.55
C GLN A 88 1.91 -7.60 -11.96
N ARG A 89 1.82 -6.31 -12.29
CA ARG A 89 0.77 -5.41 -11.83
C ARG A 89 -0.19 -4.96 -12.94
N ASN A 90 -0.27 -5.72 -14.03
CA ASN A 90 -1.16 -5.45 -15.16
C ASN A 90 -1.07 -4.00 -15.70
N GLY A 91 0.12 -3.41 -15.71
CA GLY A 91 0.33 -2.02 -16.16
C GLY A 91 -0.05 -0.94 -15.15
N ALA A 92 -0.41 -1.29 -13.91
CA ALA A 92 -0.71 -0.32 -12.85
C ALA A 92 0.56 0.43 -12.38
N GLY A 93 0.34 1.56 -11.70
CA GLY A 93 1.39 2.19 -10.87
C GLY A 93 1.60 1.43 -9.56
N GLU A 94 2.63 1.79 -8.79
CA GLU A 94 2.97 1.12 -7.54
C GLU A 94 3.69 2.07 -6.58
N ASN A 95 3.27 2.07 -5.31
CA ASN A 95 4.12 2.46 -4.19
C ASN A 95 4.28 1.24 -3.29
N LEU A 96 5.32 1.24 -2.47
CA LEU A 96 5.57 0.19 -1.49
C LEU A 96 5.76 0.81 -0.12
N TYR A 97 5.30 0.11 0.90
CA TYR A 97 5.49 0.49 2.29
C TYR A 97 5.70 -0.79 3.09
N TYR A 98 6.58 -0.73 4.08
CA TYR A 98 6.76 -1.81 5.04
C TYR A 98 6.96 -1.23 6.42
N ARG A 99 6.55 -1.98 7.44
CA ARG A 99 6.71 -1.61 8.84
C ARG A 99 6.94 -2.86 9.67
N PHE A 100 7.90 -2.78 10.59
CA PHE A 100 8.07 -3.78 11.63
C PHE A 100 7.16 -3.47 12.83
N SER A 101 6.50 -4.49 13.37
CA SER A 101 5.69 -4.37 14.59
C SER A 101 5.87 -5.59 15.47
N GLN A 102 5.97 -5.38 16.78
CA GLN A 102 5.95 -6.46 17.78
C GLN A 102 4.53 -6.77 18.26
N PHE A 103 3.55 -5.91 17.92
CA PHE A 103 2.16 -6.04 18.33
C PHE A 103 1.23 -6.12 17.10
N PRO A 104 0.05 -6.75 17.24
CA PRO A 104 -0.98 -6.71 16.21
C PRO A 104 -1.26 -5.27 15.77
N LEU A 105 -1.44 -5.09 14.46
CA LEU A 105 -1.76 -3.79 13.89
C LEU A 105 -3.23 -3.74 13.53
N ASP A 106 -3.87 -2.64 13.91
CA ASP A 106 -5.18 -2.27 13.42
C ASP A 106 -5.10 -1.96 11.91
N PRO A 107 -5.92 -2.60 11.05
CA PRO A 107 -5.89 -2.41 9.62
C PRO A 107 -6.10 -0.96 9.17
N ALA A 108 -7.00 -0.22 9.82
CA ALA A 108 -7.27 1.18 9.46
C ALA A 108 -6.08 2.08 9.76
N THR A 109 -5.48 1.91 10.94
CA THR A 109 -4.29 2.63 11.36
C THR A 109 -3.11 2.36 10.44
N LEU A 110 -2.88 1.09 10.05
CA LEU A 110 -1.80 0.75 9.13
C LEU A 110 -2.03 1.34 7.73
N ALA A 111 -3.26 1.34 7.25
CA ALA A 111 -3.62 1.93 5.96
C ALA A 111 -3.33 3.42 5.93
N ALA A 112 -3.79 4.17 6.96
CA ALA A 112 -3.52 5.60 7.07
C ALA A 112 -2.01 5.90 7.11
N GLN A 113 -1.26 5.19 7.96
CA GLN A 113 0.20 5.35 8.07
C GLN A 113 0.93 5.14 6.74
N ALA A 114 0.56 4.13 5.96
CA ALA A 114 1.19 3.87 4.66
C ALA A 114 0.93 5.01 3.66
N VAL A 115 -0.32 5.49 3.60
CA VAL A 115 -0.71 6.56 2.67
C VAL A 115 -0.10 7.89 3.07
N ASP A 116 -0.11 8.21 4.37
CA ASP A 116 0.51 9.43 4.90
C ASP A 116 2.01 9.45 4.64
N ALA A 117 2.70 8.33 4.85
CA ALA A 117 4.14 8.24 4.58
C ALA A 117 4.48 8.53 3.11
N TRP A 118 3.67 8.07 2.16
CA TRP A 118 3.85 8.44 0.74
C TRP A 118 3.46 9.89 0.45
N TYR A 119 2.44 10.41 1.13
CA TYR A 119 2.00 11.77 0.93
C TYR A 119 2.99 12.80 1.48
N GLU A 120 3.69 12.49 2.58
CA GLU A 120 4.68 13.38 3.20
C GLU A 120 5.82 13.77 2.23
N GLU A 121 6.10 12.97 1.20
CA GLU A 121 7.02 13.30 0.10
C GLU A 121 6.64 14.60 -0.64
N VAL A 122 5.40 15.06 -0.49
CA VAL A 122 4.92 16.34 -1.02
C VAL A 122 5.75 17.53 -0.53
N ALA A 123 6.32 17.44 0.68
CA ALA A 123 7.16 18.49 1.25
C ALA A 123 8.45 18.70 0.44
N ASP A 124 8.93 17.67 -0.25
CA ASP A 124 10.15 17.69 -1.05
C ASP A 124 9.89 17.92 -2.55
N TYR A 125 8.62 18.02 -2.96
CA TYR A 125 8.24 18.17 -4.36
C TYR A 125 8.21 19.64 -4.81
N ASP A 126 9.10 20.00 -5.75
CA ASP A 126 9.09 21.32 -6.39
C ASP A 126 8.05 21.41 -7.51
N TYR A 127 6.88 21.96 -7.18
CA TYR A 127 5.80 22.20 -8.15
C TYR A 127 6.14 23.22 -9.24
N GLY A 128 7.13 24.09 -9.02
CA GLY A 128 7.62 25.03 -10.03
C GLY A 128 8.52 24.37 -11.07
N ASN A 129 9.09 23.20 -10.75
CA ASN A 129 9.95 22.42 -11.64
C ASN A 129 9.59 20.93 -11.60
N PRO A 130 8.41 20.55 -12.12
CA PRO A 130 7.88 19.21 -11.98
C PRO A 130 8.76 18.18 -12.70
N ARG A 131 9.35 17.28 -11.93
CA ARG A 131 10.21 16.19 -12.43
C ARG A 131 10.17 15.00 -11.48
N PHE A 132 10.64 13.87 -11.98
CA PHE A 132 10.96 12.74 -11.12
C PHE A 132 12.20 13.07 -10.26
N SER A 133 12.15 12.71 -8.99
CA SER A 133 13.28 12.73 -8.06
C SER A 133 13.44 11.31 -7.51
N PRO A 134 14.65 10.72 -7.59
CA PRO A 134 14.92 9.37 -7.08
C PRO A 134 15.07 9.33 -5.56
#